data_AF-A0A401GBI7-F1
#
_entry.id   AF-A0A401GBI7-F1
#
_cell.length_a   1.000
_cell.length_b   1.000
_cell.length_c   1.000
_cell.angle_alpha   90.00
_cell.angle_beta   90.00
_cell.angle_gamma   90.00
#
_symmetry.space_group_name_H-M   'P 1'
#
loop_
_entity.id
_entity.type
_entity.pdbx_description
1 polymer ?
#
loop_
_entity_poly.entity_id
_entity_poly.type
_entity_poly.pdbx_seq_one_letter_code
_entity_poly.pdbx_strand_id
1 'polypeptide(L)'
;MVQRLPLDALNPIVWNSLIQEAMRANRWKLAYQLYVDMKRRGFIPSLRTYTTMFAGYSSIEDWSEKTKQLENVHTLFENYLQRVHTLRDHDPDDPELSVAPLAAYMRILGEAGEIQKMFDVYYAMDDQGPLAPNQFVFTAMFKGLLRRKAITSPAEHGLDARAQNAADAKLIWRRMLRVAGKNPGFKIDSPLINSALTILGLGRASDQLFAFDIVRDHMGLTKPGEEAPQRPLTPQMFMKALWLCHQSQKYRLCIHFFTQLVDRIAAGKEAPILDRRHMEGVLKAYASLAAMGSMTESDQALSTLQWMLREDATRNDAMLKPTLSTFTLVLIACWRGGDWSGAVRTFELMSGYNAEDFRHDITTGSKPRSEKRSKGRNIMPDTVAMSYIARTALATEDVENAQQCLRIIDHIGMDHLLSKTVESESFTDPAVVAFYAAKMAYVVMDLVNATVTAPKSEMSSSPSPEEQRWYDMKTEAKKAVKQNTGLRRAPNLEEDPLGSSRGLAATDSAVEQAFASRGM
;
A
#
# COMPACT_ATOMS: atom_id res chain seq x y z
N MET A 1 -19.06 15.59 -41.02
CA MET A 1 -20.36 14.89 -41.22
C MET A 1 -21.51 15.66 -40.56
N VAL A 2 -21.39 16.04 -39.28
CA VAL A 2 -22.42 16.81 -38.55
C VAL A 2 -22.69 18.20 -39.14
N GLN A 3 -21.65 18.86 -39.69
CA GLN A 3 -21.78 20.18 -40.32
C GLN A 3 -22.68 20.21 -41.57
N ARG A 4 -23.07 19.05 -42.12
CA ARG A 4 -23.94 18.96 -43.30
C ARG A 4 -25.33 18.42 -42.97
N LEU A 5 -25.61 18.10 -41.70
CA LEU A 5 -26.93 17.65 -41.28
C LEU A 5 -27.90 18.84 -41.19
N PRO A 6 -29.16 18.67 -41.65
CA PRO A 6 -30.20 19.69 -41.53
C PRO A 6 -30.43 20.05 -40.06
N LEU A 7 -30.76 21.32 -39.80
CA LEU A 7 -30.96 21.83 -38.44
C LEU A 7 -32.03 21.05 -37.67
N ASP A 8 -33.08 20.61 -38.37
CA ASP A 8 -34.20 19.83 -37.82
C ASP A 8 -33.80 18.44 -37.32
N ALA A 9 -32.68 17.89 -37.79
CA ALA A 9 -32.15 16.60 -37.36
C ALA A 9 -31.17 16.72 -36.17
N LEU A 10 -30.90 17.93 -35.68
CA LEU A 10 -29.94 18.20 -34.62
C LEU A 10 -30.65 18.73 -33.37
N ASN A 11 -30.30 18.18 -32.23
CA ASN A 11 -30.73 18.67 -30.92
C ASN A 11 -29.56 18.58 -29.92
N PRO A 12 -29.65 19.22 -28.74
CA PRO A 12 -28.58 19.17 -27.74
C PRO A 12 -28.18 17.76 -27.32
N ILE A 13 -29.10 16.78 -27.40
CA ILE A 13 -28.82 15.38 -27.07
C ILE A 13 -27.82 14.78 -28.08
N VAL A 14 -28.06 14.96 -29.38
CA VAL A 14 -27.17 14.48 -30.45
C VAL A 14 -25.78 15.10 -30.32
N TRP A 15 -25.69 16.41 -30.09
CA TRP A 15 -24.41 17.09 -29.85
C TRP A 15 -23.66 16.51 -28.65
N ASN A 16 -24.37 16.34 -27.52
CA ASN A 16 -23.78 15.79 -26.30
C ASN A 16 -23.29 14.35 -26.48
N SER A 17 -24.02 13.52 -27.23
CA SER A 17 -23.58 12.16 -27.56
C SER A 17 -22.31 12.16 -28.40
N LEU A 18 -22.23 13.02 -29.43
CA LEU A 18 -21.03 13.13 -30.27
C LEU A 18 -19.81 13.64 -29.49
N ILE A 19 -20.02 14.64 -28.63
CA ILE A 19 -18.98 15.16 -27.72
C ILE A 19 -18.52 14.06 -26.78
N GLN A 20 -19.45 13.31 -26.17
CA GLN A 20 -19.14 12.21 -25.25
C GLN A 20 -18.28 11.13 -25.92
N GLU A 21 -18.64 10.70 -27.12
CA GLU A 21 -17.89 9.70 -27.86
C GLU A 21 -16.51 10.22 -28.30
N ALA A 22 -16.41 11.49 -28.68
CA ALA A 22 -15.11 12.11 -28.98
C ALA A 22 -14.21 12.17 -27.73
N MET A 23 -14.77 12.50 -26.56
CA MET A 23 -14.05 12.49 -25.28
C MET A 23 -13.58 11.07 -24.91
N ARG A 24 -14.45 10.06 -25.02
CA ARG A 24 -14.08 8.65 -24.75
C ARG A 24 -12.99 8.13 -25.68
N ALA A 25 -12.99 8.58 -26.93
CA ALA A 25 -11.95 8.24 -27.90
C ALA A 25 -10.66 9.07 -27.73
N ASN A 26 -10.50 9.83 -26.64
CA ASN A 26 -9.39 10.75 -26.37
C ASN A 26 -9.16 11.80 -27.47
N ARG A 27 -10.20 12.14 -28.25
CA ARG A 27 -10.14 13.13 -29.34
C ARG A 27 -10.52 14.52 -28.80
N TRP A 28 -9.76 15.00 -27.82
CA TRP A 28 -10.02 16.25 -27.08
C TRP A 28 -10.27 17.46 -27.98
N LYS A 29 -9.42 17.65 -29.00
CA LYS A 29 -9.54 18.73 -29.97
C LYS A 29 -10.85 18.67 -30.75
N LEU A 30 -11.25 17.47 -31.18
CA LEU A 30 -12.51 17.29 -31.91
C LEU A 30 -13.71 17.55 -31.01
N ALA A 31 -13.66 17.07 -29.75
CA ALA A 31 -14.73 17.31 -28.79
C ALA A 31 -14.95 18.81 -28.55
N TYR A 32 -13.87 19.58 -28.39
CA TYR A 32 -13.97 21.03 -28.27
C TYR A 32 -14.48 21.71 -29.55
N GLN A 33 -14.06 21.26 -30.72
CA GLN A 33 -14.60 21.76 -32.00
C GLN A 33 -16.11 21.50 -32.12
N LEU A 34 -16.59 20.33 -31.70
CA LEU A 34 -18.02 20.00 -31.67
C LEU A 34 -18.79 20.91 -30.70
N TYR A 35 -18.21 21.24 -29.54
CA TYR A 35 -18.78 22.23 -28.61
C TYR A 35 -18.88 23.63 -29.23
N VAL A 36 -17.84 24.10 -29.92
CA VAL A 36 -17.86 25.39 -30.63
C VAL A 36 -18.89 25.39 -31.75
N ASP A 37 -18.96 24.31 -32.53
CA ASP A 37 -19.93 24.15 -33.62
C ASP A 37 -21.37 24.13 -33.12
N MET A 38 -21.63 23.50 -31.96
CA MET A 38 -22.93 23.51 -31.29
C MET A 38 -23.40 24.95 -31.01
N LYS A 39 -22.53 25.77 -30.39
CA LYS A 39 -22.83 27.19 -30.11
C LYS A 39 -23.03 27.98 -31.40
N ARG A 40 -22.16 27.79 -32.40
CA ARG A 40 -22.23 28.50 -33.69
C ARG A 40 -23.53 28.23 -34.44
N ARG A 41 -24.12 27.05 -34.22
CA ARG A 41 -25.41 26.64 -34.80
C ARG A 41 -26.63 27.06 -33.98
N GLY A 42 -26.44 27.86 -32.92
CA GLY A 42 -27.53 28.40 -32.10
C GLY A 42 -28.01 27.46 -30.99
N PHE A 43 -27.36 26.32 -30.76
CA PHE A 43 -27.71 25.43 -29.66
C PHE A 43 -27.04 25.90 -28.37
N ILE A 44 -27.82 26.07 -27.32
CA ILE A 44 -27.34 26.51 -26.00
C ILE A 44 -26.75 25.30 -25.25
N PRO A 45 -25.47 25.34 -24.82
CA PRO A 45 -24.89 24.29 -23.99
C PRO A 45 -25.63 24.15 -22.66
N SER A 46 -26.02 22.92 -22.30
CA SER A 46 -26.71 22.61 -21.05
C SER A 46 -25.74 22.10 -19.98
N LEU A 47 -26.23 21.91 -18.74
CA LEU A 47 -25.47 21.23 -17.69
C LEU A 47 -24.83 19.92 -18.16
N ARG A 48 -25.55 19.13 -18.98
CA ARG A 48 -25.04 17.87 -19.55
C ARG A 48 -23.84 18.10 -20.47
N THR A 49 -23.84 19.19 -21.25
CA THR A 49 -22.72 19.54 -22.13
C THR A 49 -21.46 19.83 -21.32
N TYR A 50 -21.56 20.70 -20.32
CA TYR A 50 -20.43 21.05 -19.45
C TYR A 50 -19.92 19.85 -18.66
N THR A 51 -20.84 19.08 -18.04
CA THR A 51 -20.47 17.87 -17.29
C THR A 51 -19.75 16.86 -18.19
N THR A 52 -20.21 16.65 -19.42
CA THR A 52 -19.56 15.74 -20.38
C THR A 52 -18.16 16.22 -20.76
N MET A 53 -18.02 17.51 -21.07
CA MET A 53 -16.74 18.11 -21.45
C MET A 53 -15.73 18.04 -20.31
N PHE A 54 -16.09 18.48 -19.10
CA PHE A 54 -15.19 18.44 -17.95
C PHE A 54 -14.88 17.01 -17.53
N ALA A 55 -15.86 16.10 -17.53
CA ALA A 55 -15.60 14.69 -17.25
C ALA A 55 -14.57 14.10 -18.23
N GLY A 56 -14.70 14.40 -19.53
CA GLY A 56 -13.74 14.00 -20.55
C GLY A 56 -12.34 14.57 -20.30
N TYR A 57 -12.22 15.88 -20.14
CA TYR A 57 -10.92 16.51 -19.86
C TYR A 57 -10.28 16.00 -18.58
N SER A 58 -11.09 15.69 -17.59
CA SER A 58 -10.60 15.23 -16.30
C SER A 58 -9.96 13.83 -16.37
N SER A 59 -10.14 13.04 -17.44
CA SER A 59 -9.38 11.79 -17.62
C SER A 59 -7.95 12.00 -18.11
N ILE A 60 -7.54 13.24 -18.40
CA ILE A 60 -6.16 13.58 -18.73
C ILE A 60 -5.34 13.62 -17.44
N GLU A 61 -4.42 12.68 -17.29
CA GLU A 61 -3.51 12.61 -16.14
C GLU A 61 -2.27 13.50 -16.31
N ASP A 62 -1.82 13.71 -17.55
CA ASP A 62 -0.64 14.53 -17.86
C ASP A 62 -0.98 15.70 -18.80
N TRP A 63 -0.86 16.90 -18.24
CA TRP A 63 -1.15 18.18 -18.87
C TRP A 63 0.08 18.87 -19.48
N SER A 64 1.29 18.34 -19.29
CA SER A 64 2.57 18.97 -19.69
C SER A 64 2.59 19.41 -21.16
N GLU A 65 2.11 18.58 -22.07
CA GLU A 65 2.07 18.86 -23.52
C GLU A 65 0.69 19.34 -24.03
N LYS A 66 -0.28 19.58 -23.13
CA LYS A 66 -1.69 19.85 -23.48
C LYS A 66 -2.12 21.27 -23.16
N THR A 67 -1.21 22.23 -23.27
CA THR A 67 -1.43 23.65 -22.99
C THR A 67 -2.67 24.22 -23.69
N LYS A 68 -2.82 23.98 -24.99
CA LYS A 68 -4.02 24.41 -25.75
C LYS A 68 -5.31 23.79 -25.25
N GLN A 69 -5.27 22.54 -24.76
CA GLN A 69 -6.46 21.93 -24.19
C GLN A 69 -6.77 22.53 -22.81
N LEU A 70 -5.75 22.90 -22.04
CA LEU A 70 -5.94 23.57 -20.76
C LEU A 70 -6.56 24.96 -20.94
N GLU A 71 -6.09 25.74 -21.91
CA GLU A 71 -6.72 27.01 -22.32
C GLU A 71 -8.19 26.85 -22.71
N ASN A 72 -8.50 25.79 -23.49
CA ASN A 72 -9.86 25.43 -23.83
C ASN A 72 -10.70 25.09 -22.59
N VAL A 73 -10.14 24.41 -21.59
CA VAL A 73 -10.83 24.10 -20.33
C VAL A 73 -11.13 25.38 -19.55
N HIS A 74 -10.19 26.33 -19.45
CA HIS A 74 -10.42 27.63 -18.81
C HIS A 74 -11.55 28.40 -19.51
N THR A 75 -11.48 28.50 -20.84
CA THR A 75 -12.53 29.14 -21.65
C THR A 75 -13.88 28.45 -21.45
N LEU A 76 -13.91 27.13 -21.41
CA LEU A 76 -15.13 26.36 -21.15
C LEU A 76 -15.71 26.67 -19.76
N PHE A 77 -14.85 26.83 -18.75
CA PHE A 77 -15.26 27.18 -17.39
C PHE A 77 -15.82 28.60 -17.29
N GLU A 78 -15.21 29.58 -17.97
CA GLU A 78 -15.76 30.93 -18.07
C GLU A 78 -17.15 30.93 -18.72
N ASN A 79 -17.33 30.19 -19.81
CA ASN A 79 -18.64 30.03 -20.45
C ASN A 79 -19.67 29.36 -19.52
N TYR A 80 -19.23 28.42 -18.68
CA TYR A 80 -20.08 27.79 -17.68
C TYR A 80 -20.49 28.79 -16.58
N LEU A 81 -19.55 29.59 -16.05
CA LEU A 81 -19.86 30.61 -15.06
C LEU A 81 -20.84 31.66 -15.60
N GLN A 82 -20.67 32.09 -16.85
CA GLN A 82 -21.63 32.98 -17.51
C GLN A 82 -23.03 32.36 -17.54
N ARG A 83 -23.15 31.06 -17.88
CA ARG A 83 -24.43 30.35 -17.83
C ARG A 83 -24.99 30.31 -16.41
N VAL A 84 -24.17 30.00 -15.41
CA VAL A 84 -24.60 29.96 -14.00
C VAL A 84 -25.15 31.32 -13.57
N HIS A 85 -24.51 32.43 -13.94
CA HIS A 85 -25.02 33.76 -13.66
C HIS A 85 -26.40 33.99 -14.30
N THR A 86 -26.55 33.67 -15.59
CA THR A 86 -27.83 33.84 -16.29
C THR A 86 -28.95 32.99 -15.67
N LEU A 87 -28.67 31.72 -15.31
CA LEU A 87 -29.66 30.84 -14.68
C LEU A 87 -30.07 31.38 -13.31
N ARG A 88 -29.09 31.78 -12.49
CA ARG A 88 -29.34 32.31 -11.14
C ARG A 88 -30.17 33.60 -11.15
N ASP A 89 -29.96 34.46 -12.15
CA ASP A 89 -30.74 35.69 -12.30
C ASP A 89 -32.22 35.42 -12.63
N HIS A 90 -32.53 34.26 -13.21
CA HIS A 90 -33.89 33.83 -13.52
C HIS A 90 -34.53 32.99 -12.42
N ASP A 91 -33.82 31.97 -11.94
CA ASP A 91 -34.25 31.06 -10.87
C ASP A 91 -33.03 30.63 -10.03
N PRO A 92 -32.89 31.12 -8.78
CA PRO A 92 -31.80 30.75 -7.88
C PRO A 92 -31.71 29.25 -7.56
N ASP A 93 -32.80 28.50 -7.73
CA ASP A 93 -32.91 27.07 -7.45
C ASP A 93 -33.06 26.23 -8.74
N ASP A 94 -32.69 26.80 -9.90
CA ASP A 94 -32.78 26.13 -11.19
C ASP A 94 -32.08 24.76 -11.17
N PRO A 95 -32.72 23.67 -11.64
CA PRO A 95 -32.16 22.32 -11.60
C PRO A 95 -30.89 22.14 -12.46
N GLU A 96 -30.57 23.07 -13.36
CA GLU A 96 -29.30 23.10 -14.09
C GLU A 96 -28.13 23.69 -13.27
N LEU A 97 -28.39 24.34 -12.14
CA LEU A 97 -27.36 24.76 -11.19
C LEU A 97 -26.82 23.53 -10.46
N SER A 98 -25.54 23.26 -10.67
CA SER A 98 -24.90 22.06 -10.13
C SER A 98 -23.44 22.29 -9.86
N VAL A 99 -22.96 21.81 -8.72
CA VAL A 99 -21.54 21.87 -8.37
C VAL A 99 -20.66 20.89 -9.18
N ALA A 100 -21.25 19.98 -9.95
CA ALA A 100 -20.50 18.93 -10.65
C ALA A 100 -19.44 19.46 -11.65
N PRO A 101 -19.74 20.45 -12.53
CA PRO A 101 -18.72 21.08 -13.36
C PRO A 101 -17.61 21.78 -12.56
N LEU A 102 -17.93 22.45 -11.44
CA LEU A 102 -16.93 23.08 -10.58
C LEU A 102 -15.97 22.06 -9.98
N ALA A 103 -16.50 20.97 -9.42
CA ALA A 103 -15.68 19.89 -8.83
C ALA A 103 -14.78 19.22 -9.89
N ALA A 104 -15.30 18.99 -11.10
CA ALA A 104 -14.52 18.42 -12.20
C ALA A 104 -13.43 19.38 -12.69
N TYR A 105 -13.72 20.68 -12.78
CA TYR A 105 -12.73 21.69 -13.12
C TYR A 105 -11.63 21.81 -12.07
N MET A 106 -11.97 21.83 -10.77
CA MET A 106 -10.97 21.79 -9.69
C MET A 106 -10.06 20.56 -9.78
N ARG A 107 -10.62 19.40 -10.14
CA ARG A 107 -9.84 18.19 -10.35
C ARG A 107 -8.84 18.36 -11.50
N ILE A 108 -9.25 18.97 -12.61
CA ILE A 108 -8.37 19.30 -13.74
C ILE A 108 -7.27 20.26 -13.30
N LEU A 109 -7.61 21.34 -12.57
CA LEU A 109 -6.61 22.28 -12.05
C LEU A 109 -5.60 21.58 -11.13
N GLY A 110 -6.05 20.65 -10.29
CA GLY A 110 -5.19 19.81 -9.46
C GLY A 110 -4.20 18.96 -10.27
N GLU A 111 -4.68 18.26 -11.32
CA GLU A 111 -3.82 17.44 -12.20
C GLU A 111 -2.90 18.31 -13.08
N ALA A 112 -3.32 19.51 -13.46
CA ALA A 112 -2.51 20.48 -14.20
C ALA A 112 -1.50 21.24 -13.31
N GLY A 113 -1.54 21.04 -11.99
CA GLY A 113 -0.67 21.74 -11.03
C GLY A 113 -1.05 23.20 -10.76
N GLU A 114 -2.19 23.68 -11.26
CA GLU A 114 -2.70 25.04 -11.04
C GLU A 114 -3.41 25.18 -9.68
N ILE A 115 -2.68 24.88 -8.61
CA ILE A 115 -3.27 24.79 -7.27
C ILE A 115 -3.84 26.13 -6.80
N GLN A 116 -3.22 27.26 -7.15
CA GLN A 116 -3.74 28.58 -6.77
C GLN A 116 -5.13 28.82 -7.35
N LYS A 117 -5.30 28.63 -8.67
CA LYS A 117 -6.62 28.78 -9.32
C LYS A 117 -7.65 27.82 -8.72
N MET A 118 -7.25 26.61 -8.32
CA MET A 118 -8.14 25.65 -7.67
C MET A 118 -8.70 26.23 -6.35
N PHE A 119 -7.85 26.88 -5.54
CA PHE A 119 -8.30 27.58 -4.33
C PHE A 119 -9.15 28.80 -4.63
N ASP A 120 -8.82 29.57 -5.68
CA ASP A 120 -9.59 30.75 -6.08
C ASP A 120 -11.03 30.35 -6.47
N VAL A 121 -11.19 29.26 -7.23
CA VAL A 121 -12.51 28.70 -7.56
C VAL A 121 -13.25 28.26 -6.29
N TYR A 122 -12.57 27.60 -5.35
CA TYR A 122 -13.18 27.15 -4.10
C TYR A 122 -13.66 28.30 -3.22
N TYR A 123 -12.86 29.37 -3.10
CA TYR A 123 -13.23 30.54 -2.30
C TYR A 123 -14.30 31.42 -2.94
N ALA A 124 -14.47 31.33 -4.27
CA ALA A 124 -15.55 32.00 -4.99
C ALA A 124 -16.89 31.26 -4.93
N MET A 125 -16.95 30.05 -4.35
CA MET A 125 -18.19 29.28 -4.23
C MET A 125 -19.13 29.88 -3.19
N ASP A 126 -20.43 29.66 -3.39
CA ASP A 126 -21.46 30.07 -2.45
C ASP A 126 -21.36 29.29 -1.13
N ASP A 127 -21.72 29.94 -0.03
CA ASP A 127 -21.75 29.30 1.30
C ASP A 127 -22.94 28.33 1.45
N GLN A 128 -24.02 28.52 0.67
CA GLN A 128 -25.28 27.78 0.72
C GLN A 128 -25.89 27.64 -0.69
N GLY A 129 -26.88 26.76 -0.83
CA GLY A 129 -27.61 26.55 -2.09
C GLY A 129 -26.99 25.48 -3.00
N PRO A 130 -27.47 25.36 -4.25
CA PRO A 130 -27.11 24.28 -5.19
C PRO A 130 -25.63 24.30 -5.63
N LEU A 131 -24.96 25.45 -5.47
CA LEU A 131 -23.54 25.64 -5.79
C LEU A 131 -22.63 25.59 -4.57
N ALA A 132 -23.16 25.31 -3.37
CA ALA A 132 -22.33 25.17 -2.18
C ALA A 132 -21.39 23.95 -2.27
N PRO A 133 -20.20 24.01 -1.64
CA PRO A 133 -19.26 22.89 -1.64
C PRO A 133 -19.86 21.60 -1.08
N ASN A 134 -19.79 20.51 -1.86
CA ASN A 134 -20.19 19.17 -1.43
C ASN A 134 -18.98 18.23 -1.33
N GLN A 135 -19.23 16.94 -1.06
CA GLN A 135 -18.18 15.94 -0.89
C GLN A 135 -17.26 15.78 -2.11
N PHE A 136 -17.76 16.02 -3.32
CA PHE A 136 -16.95 15.92 -4.55
C PHE A 136 -15.96 17.08 -4.64
N VAL A 137 -16.37 18.29 -4.25
CA VAL A 137 -15.49 19.48 -4.20
C VAL A 137 -14.36 19.26 -3.20
N PHE A 138 -14.69 18.85 -1.96
CA PHE A 138 -13.67 18.59 -0.95
C PHE A 138 -12.73 17.46 -1.35
N THR A 139 -13.25 16.39 -1.98
CA THR A 139 -12.41 15.32 -2.54
C THR A 139 -11.48 15.83 -3.64
N ALA A 140 -11.97 16.70 -4.54
CA ALA A 140 -11.15 17.30 -5.59
C ALA A 140 -10.03 18.18 -4.99
N MET A 141 -10.35 19.00 -3.98
CA MET A 141 -9.38 19.81 -3.26
C MET A 141 -8.28 18.96 -2.62
N PHE A 142 -8.65 17.90 -1.89
CA PHE A 142 -7.66 16.99 -1.29
C PHE A 142 -6.79 16.30 -2.35
N LYS A 143 -7.38 15.78 -3.43
CA LYS A 143 -6.61 15.17 -4.51
C LYS A 143 -5.66 16.17 -5.19
N GLY A 144 -6.10 17.40 -5.43
CA GLY A 144 -5.26 18.47 -5.96
C GLY A 144 -4.06 18.78 -5.07
N LEU A 145 -4.25 18.84 -3.74
CA LEU A 145 -3.14 19.02 -2.79
C LEU A 145 -2.10 17.90 -2.89
N LEU A 146 -2.52 16.63 -3.08
CA LEU A 146 -1.57 15.53 -3.28
C LEU A 146 -0.68 15.72 -4.52
N ARG A 147 -1.20 16.40 -5.56
CA ARG A 147 -0.48 16.70 -6.83
C ARG A 147 0.41 17.94 -6.78
N ARG A 148 0.26 18.81 -5.76
CA ARG A 148 1.16 19.96 -5.52
C ARG A 148 2.66 19.56 -5.47
N LYS A 149 2.97 18.28 -5.29
CA LYS A 149 4.32 17.71 -5.18
C LYS A 149 5.12 17.54 -6.48
N ALA A 150 4.62 17.96 -7.65
CA ALA A 150 5.30 17.66 -8.92
C ALA A 150 6.21 18.79 -9.49
N ILE A 151 6.22 20.01 -8.93
CA ILE A 151 6.85 21.17 -9.62
C ILE A 151 8.14 21.71 -8.94
N THR A 152 8.54 21.21 -7.76
CA THR A 152 9.76 21.68 -7.07
C THR A 152 10.60 20.53 -6.51
N SER A 153 11.69 20.19 -7.22
CA SER A 153 12.99 19.55 -6.86
C SER A 153 13.14 18.67 -5.58
N PRO A 154 13.94 17.56 -5.61
CA PRO A 154 13.54 16.29 -4.96
C PRO A 154 13.92 15.96 -3.50
N ALA A 155 14.69 16.74 -2.73
CA ALA A 155 15.19 16.22 -1.44
C ALA A 155 14.83 17.04 -0.19
N GLU A 156 15.04 18.36 -0.19
CA GLU A 156 14.88 19.17 1.04
C GLU A 156 13.51 19.85 1.14
N HIS A 157 12.90 20.25 0.03
CA HIS A 157 11.60 20.97 0.01
C HIS A 157 10.38 20.02 0.04
N GLY A 158 10.60 18.71 -0.04
CA GLY A 158 9.51 17.71 0.00
C GLY A 158 8.82 17.62 1.36
N LEU A 159 9.53 17.96 2.45
CA LEU A 159 8.97 18.06 3.80
C LEU A 159 8.12 19.32 3.99
N ASP A 160 8.53 20.44 3.41
CA ASP A 160 7.77 21.70 3.46
C ASP A 160 6.47 21.60 2.64
N ALA A 161 6.52 21.00 1.45
CA ALA A 161 5.32 20.75 0.67
C ALA A 161 4.34 19.79 1.38
N ARG A 162 4.86 18.75 2.07
CA ARG A 162 4.04 17.84 2.89
C ARG A 162 3.39 18.55 4.07
N ALA A 163 4.17 19.37 4.79
CA ALA A 163 3.68 20.14 5.92
C ALA A 163 2.62 21.17 5.48
N GLN A 164 2.86 21.87 4.38
CA GLN A 164 1.90 22.81 3.80
C GLN A 164 0.62 22.10 3.37
N ASN A 165 0.73 20.97 2.67
CA ASN A 165 -0.44 20.19 2.26
C ASN A 165 -1.24 19.69 3.47
N ALA A 166 -0.58 19.26 4.54
CA ALA A 166 -1.25 18.83 5.76
C ALA A 166 -1.94 20.01 6.49
N ALA A 167 -1.30 21.19 6.53
CA ALA A 167 -1.91 22.40 7.09
C ALA A 167 -3.18 22.80 6.31
N ASP A 168 -3.09 22.86 4.99
CA ASP A 168 -4.22 23.15 4.10
C ASP A 168 -5.32 22.09 4.26
N ALA A 169 -4.95 20.80 4.32
CA ALA A 169 -5.91 19.72 4.50
C ALA A 169 -6.67 19.83 5.82
N LYS A 170 -6.01 20.19 6.93
CA LYS A 170 -6.68 20.43 8.22
C LYS A 170 -7.66 21.61 8.14
N LEU A 171 -7.26 22.70 7.49
CA LEU A 171 -8.13 23.87 7.29
C LEU A 171 -9.37 23.50 6.46
N ILE A 172 -9.17 22.81 5.34
CA ILE A 172 -10.23 22.35 4.44
C ILE A 172 -11.14 21.37 5.18
N TRP A 173 -10.61 20.43 5.96
CA TRP A 173 -11.39 19.49 6.76
C TRP A 173 -12.29 20.22 7.77
N ARG A 174 -11.75 21.20 8.52
CA ARG A 174 -12.54 22.01 9.47
C ARG A 174 -13.62 22.85 8.77
N ARG A 175 -13.36 23.36 7.57
CA ARG A 175 -14.37 24.04 6.74
C ARG A 175 -15.44 23.06 6.28
N MET A 176 -15.05 21.88 5.82
CA MET A 176 -15.96 20.81 5.41
C MET A 176 -16.91 20.43 6.53
N LEU A 177 -16.42 20.23 7.77
CA LEU A 177 -17.29 19.95 8.92
C LEU A 177 -18.28 21.07 9.21
N ARG A 178 -17.89 22.35 9.03
CA ARG A 178 -18.82 23.49 9.16
C ARG A 178 -19.91 23.49 8.08
N VAL A 179 -19.55 23.16 6.85
CA VAL A 179 -20.52 23.04 5.73
C VAL A 179 -21.46 21.85 5.97
N ALA A 180 -20.92 20.70 6.35
CA ALA A 180 -21.70 19.51 6.67
C ALA A 180 -22.67 19.74 7.84
N GLY A 181 -22.26 20.47 8.88
CA GLY A 181 -23.14 20.81 10.00
C GLY A 181 -24.31 21.74 9.64
N LYS A 182 -24.18 22.51 8.55
CA LYS A 182 -25.25 23.38 8.03
C LYS A 182 -26.12 22.70 6.96
N ASN A 183 -25.67 21.58 6.39
CA ASN A 183 -26.33 20.90 5.28
C ASN A 183 -26.60 19.42 5.62
N PRO A 184 -27.84 19.08 6.03
CA PRO A 184 -28.23 17.70 6.35
C PRO A 184 -28.02 16.70 5.21
N GLY A 185 -28.00 17.16 3.96
CA GLY A 185 -27.76 16.34 2.77
C GLY A 185 -26.28 16.04 2.49
N PHE A 186 -25.35 16.67 3.22
CA PHE A 186 -23.91 16.48 3.02
C PHE A 186 -23.47 15.08 3.46
N LYS A 187 -22.86 14.33 2.55
CA LYS A 187 -22.38 12.97 2.83
C LYS A 187 -20.87 12.95 2.98
N ILE A 188 -20.38 12.59 4.17
CA ILE A 188 -18.96 12.31 4.40
C ILE A 188 -18.71 10.86 3.96
N ASP A 189 -18.27 10.68 2.71
CA ASP A 189 -18.08 9.36 2.10
C ASP A 189 -16.64 8.83 2.22
N SER A 190 -16.44 7.56 1.88
CA SER A 190 -15.13 6.91 1.98
C SER A 190 -14.05 7.57 1.10
N PRO A 191 -14.31 7.98 -0.16
CA PRO A 191 -13.32 8.69 -0.98
C PRO A 191 -12.83 10.01 -0.34
N LEU A 192 -13.73 10.79 0.25
CA LEU A 192 -13.39 12.03 0.94
C LEU A 192 -12.49 11.78 2.14
N ILE A 193 -12.88 10.84 3.02
CA ILE A 193 -12.09 10.44 4.19
C ILE A 193 -10.71 9.93 3.75
N ASN A 194 -10.66 9.03 2.77
CA ASN A 194 -9.41 8.43 2.28
C ASN A 194 -8.45 9.47 1.72
N SER A 195 -8.95 10.47 1.00
CA SER A 195 -8.13 11.54 0.43
C SER A 195 -7.53 12.42 1.53
N ALA A 196 -8.33 12.79 2.53
CA ALA A 196 -7.86 13.55 3.69
C ALA A 196 -6.81 12.79 4.51
N LEU A 197 -7.10 11.52 4.86
CA LEU A 197 -6.16 10.68 5.63
C LEU A 197 -4.85 10.45 4.89
N THR A 198 -4.87 10.37 3.56
CA THR A 198 -3.64 10.22 2.77
C THR A 198 -2.73 11.44 2.89
N ILE A 199 -3.28 12.65 2.83
CA ILE A 199 -2.48 13.89 2.98
C ILE A 199 -1.93 14.01 4.40
N LEU A 200 -2.80 13.83 5.40
CA LEU A 200 -2.45 13.99 6.80
C LEU A 200 -1.46 12.91 7.28
N GLY A 201 -1.61 11.68 6.80
CA GLY A 201 -0.69 10.57 7.09
C GLY A 201 0.74 10.83 6.58
N LEU A 202 0.87 11.55 5.46
CA LEU A 202 2.17 11.97 4.91
C LEU A 202 2.74 13.24 5.57
N GLY A 203 1.99 13.86 6.49
CA GLY A 203 2.39 15.05 7.24
C GLY A 203 3.28 14.74 8.44
N ARG A 204 3.37 15.70 9.37
CA ARG A 204 4.14 15.55 10.63
C ARG A 204 3.37 14.70 11.64
N ALA A 205 4.02 14.31 12.74
CA ALA A 205 3.39 13.53 13.81
C ALA A 205 2.09 14.17 14.34
N SER A 206 2.03 15.51 14.45
CA SER A 206 0.81 16.23 14.84
C SER A 206 -0.33 16.10 13.83
N ASP A 207 -0.02 16.01 12.54
CA ASP A 207 -1.01 15.85 11.47
C ASP A 207 -1.54 14.42 11.43
N GLN A 208 -0.65 13.44 11.68
CA GLN A 208 -1.02 12.04 11.85
C GLN A 208 -1.92 11.84 13.08
N LEU A 209 -1.70 12.55 14.19
CA LEU A 209 -2.60 12.52 15.35
C LEU A 209 -4.01 13.01 14.97
N PHE A 210 -4.10 14.12 14.24
CA PHE A 210 -5.38 14.61 13.72
C PHE A 210 -6.04 13.60 12.76
N ALA A 211 -5.25 12.89 11.95
CA ALA A 211 -5.77 11.80 11.12
C ALA A 211 -6.37 10.66 11.95
N PHE A 212 -5.80 10.32 13.11
CA PHE A 212 -6.40 9.35 14.03
C PHE A 212 -7.71 9.84 14.66
N ASP A 213 -7.86 11.16 14.89
CA ASP A 213 -9.14 11.72 15.35
C ASP A 213 -10.23 11.54 14.28
N ILE A 214 -9.89 11.72 12.99
CA ILE A 214 -10.81 11.43 11.87
C ILE A 214 -11.18 9.93 11.84
N VAL A 215 -10.20 9.04 12.06
CA VAL A 215 -10.45 7.59 12.14
C VAL A 215 -11.40 7.26 13.29
N ARG A 216 -11.21 7.85 14.47
CA ARG A 216 -12.14 7.71 15.60
C ARG A 216 -13.55 8.17 15.23
N ASP A 217 -13.68 9.40 14.73
CA ASP A 217 -14.98 10.06 14.57
C ASP A 217 -15.82 9.46 13.42
N HIS A 218 -15.16 8.97 12.37
CA HIS A 218 -15.82 8.50 11.14
C HIS A 218 -15.70 7.00 10.88
N MET A 219 -14.74 6.29 11.48
CA MET A 219 -14.60 4.83 11.37
C MET A 219 -14.92 4.11 12.68
N GLY A 220 -15.05 4.85 13.78
CA GLY A 220 -15.28 4.30 15.10
C GLY A 220 -14.08 3.58 15.70
N LEU A 221 -12.92 3.54 15.04
CA LEU A 221 -11.74 2.81 15.53
C LEU A 221 -10.97 3.71 16.51
N THR A 222 -10.78 3.22 17.73
CA THR A 222 -10.29 4.08 18.84
C THR A 222 -8.98 3.62 19.42
N LYS A 223 -8.29 4.51 20.13
CA LYS A 223 -7.12 4.10 20.91
C LYS A 223 -7.59 3.37 22.18
N PRO A 224 -6.72 2.58 22.83
CA PRO A 224 -7.05 1.96 24.11
C PRO A 224 -7.51 3.00 25.13
N GLY A 225 -8.64 2.73 25.79
CA GLY A 225 -9.22 3.62 26.81
C GLY A 225 -10.18 4.70 26.29
N GLU A 226 -10.43 4.78 24.98
CA GLU A 226 -11.40 5.71 24.40
C GLU A 226 -12.71 5.00 24.02
N GLU A 227 -13.85 5.67 24.19
CA GLU A 227 -15.16 5.16 23.76
C GLU A 227 -15.30 5.18 22.24
N ALA A 228 -15.79 4.06 21.67
CA ALA A 228 -15.93 3.89 20.23
C ALA A 228 -17.31 4.33 19.73
N PRO A 229 -17.41 5.39 18.89
CA PRO A 229 -18.66 5.68 18.23
C PRO A 229 -18.96 4.58 17.22
N GLN A 230 -20.21 4.11 17.17
CA GLN A 230 -20.64 3.12 16.18
C GLN A 230 -20.74 3.79 14.81
N ARG A 231 -19.82 3.45 13.92
CA ARG A 231 -19.76 3.95 12.54
C ARG A 231 -19.57 2.78 11.59
N PRO A 232 -20.33 2.72 10.48
CA PRO A 232 -20.18 1.64 9.51
C PRO A 232 -18.78 1.71 8.88
N LEU A 233 -18.13 0.55 8.74
CA LEU A 233 -16.79 0.47 8.20
C LEU A 233 -16.80 -0.17 6.82
N THR A 234 -16.22 0.51 5.83
CA THR A 234 -16.01 -0.10 4.51
C THR A 234 -14.62 -0.76 4.44
N PRO A 235 -14.42 -1.78 3.58
CA PRO A 235 -13.10 -2.37 3.37
C PRO A 235 -12.02 -1.32 3.07
N GLN A 236 -12.35 -0.32 2.24
CA GLN A 236 -11.39 0.73 1.86
C GLN A 236 -11.02 1.66 3.02
N MET A 237 -11.97 1.94 3.92
CA MET A 237 -11.71 2.75 5.12
C MET A 237 -10.81 2.00 6.10
N PHE A 238 -11.09 0.71 6.33
CA PHE A 238 -10.27 -0.10 7.22
C PHE A 238 -8.83 -0.24 6.68
N MET A 239 -8.67 -0.54 5.40
CA MET A 239 -7.36 -0.55 4.74
C MET A 239 -6.59 0.76 4.94
N LYS A 240 -7.27 1.90 4.86
CA LYS A 240 -6.65 3.22 5.05
C LYS A 240 -6.23 3.44 6.51
N ALA A 241 -7.00 2.97 7.49
CA ALA A 241 -6.63 3.01 8.90
C ALA A 241 -5.36 2.18 9.17
N LEU A 242 -5.28 0.96 8.63
CA LEU A 242 -4.06 0.12 8.73
C LEU A 242 -2.87 0.82 8.07
N TRP A 243 -3.05 1.38 6.86
CA TRP A 243 -2.01 2.16 6.19
C TRP A 243 -1.52 3.32 7.05
N LEU A 244 -2.42 4.07 7.71
CA LEU A 244 -2.05 5.18 8.60
C LEU A 244 -1.22 4.69 9.79
N CYS A 245 -1.56 3.55 10.39
CA CYS A 245 -0.76 2.93 11.45
C CYS A 245 0.65 2.60 10.96
N HIS A 246 0.78 2.02 9.75
CA HIS A 246 2.09 1.74 9.13
C HIS A 246 2.87 3.03 8.84
N GLN A 247 2.23 4.06 8.27
CA GLN A 247 2.90 5.34 7.97
C GLN A 247 3.38 6.06 9.22
N SER A 248 2.68 5.89 10.34
CA SER A 248 3.04 6.49 11.63
C SER A 248 3.85 5.56 12.54
N GLN A 249 4.26 4.38 12.04
CA GLN A 249 4.97 3.34 12.79
C GLN A 249 4.25 2.89 14.09
N LYS A 250 2.91 3.04 14.15
CA LYS A 250 2.07 2.63 15.28
C LYS A 250 1.55 1.20 15.08
N TYR A 251 2.44 0.23 14.97
CA TYR A 251 2.09 -1.15 14.63
C TYR A 251 1.20 -1.83 15.69
N ARG A 252 1.40 -1.55 16.99
CA ARG A 252 0.50 -2.04 18.04
C ARG A 252 -0.94 -1.51 17.90
N LEU A 253 -1.07 -0.26 17.46
CA LEU A 253 -2.39 0.32 17.17
C LEU A 253 -3.03 -0.32 15.94
N CYS A 254 -2.23 -0.72 14.93
CA CYS A 254 -2.70 -1.50 13.79
C CYS A 254 -3.38 -2.80 14.25
N ILE A 255 -2.72 -3.55 15.13
CA ILE A 255 -3.25 -4.80 15.70
C ILE A 255 -4.49 -4.52 16.54
N HIS A 256 -4.47 -3.48 17.37
CA HIS A 256 -5.62 -3.08 18.17
C HIS A 256 -6.87 -2.77 17.32
N PHE A 257 -6.71 -2.02 16.23
CA PHE A 257 -7.81 -1.74 15.30
C PHE A 257 -8.35 -3.01 14.63
N PHE A 258 -7.48 -3.97 14.32
CA PHE A 258 -7.90 -5.27 13.82
C PHE A 258 -8.71 -6.05 14.87
N THR A 259 -8.25 -6.12 16.12
CA THR A 259 -9.01 -6.75 17.21
C THR A 259 -10.38 -6.11 17.38
N GLN A 260 -10.47 -4.77 17.38
CA GLN A 260 -11.78 -4.09 17.45
C GLN A 260 -12.72 -4.49 16.31
N LEU A 261 -12.21 -4.65 15.09
CA LEU A 261 -13.03 -5.07 13.96
C LEU A 261 -13.47 -6.53 14.09
N VAL A 262 -12.57 -7.43 14.50
CA VAL A 262 -12.90 -8.84 14.75
C VAL A 262 -13.98 -8.95 15.83
N ASP A 263 -13.87 -8.19 16.92
CA ASP A 263 -14.86 -8.16 17.99
C ASP A 263 -16.23 -7.64 17.52
N ARG A 264 -16.25 -6.62 16.65
CA ARG A 264 -17.50 -6.12 16.04
C ARG A 264 -18.15 -7.15 15.13
N ILE A 265 -17.36 -7.85 14.33
CA ILE A 265 -17.86 -8.91 13.44
C ILE A 265 -18.42 -10.06 14.28
N ALA A 266 -17.70 -10.50 15.31
CA ALA A 266 -18.14 -11.55 16.23
C ALA A 266 -19.42 -11.18 16.97
N ALA A 267 -19.58 -9.91 17.34
CA ALA A 267 -20.80 -9.39 17.97
C ALA A 267 -21.96 -9.14 16.99
N GLY A 268 -21.80 -9.43 15.68
CA GLY A 268 -22.81 -9.16 14.65
C GLY A 268 -23.06 -7.67 14.39
N LYS A 269 -22.16 -6.79 14.82
CA LYS A 269 -22.28 -5.33 14.68
C LYS A 269 -21.68 -4.80 13.37
N GLU A 270 -20.88 -5.60 12.68
CA GLU A 270 -20.22 -5.23 11.42
C GLU A 270 -20.25 -6.42 10.46
N ALA A 271 -20.35 -6.14 9.15
CA ALA A 271 -20.24 -7.17 8.12
C ALA A 271 -18.82 -7.76 8.08
N PRO A 272 -18.63 -9.00 7.61
CA PRO A 272 -17.30 -9.60 7.42
C PRO A 272 -16.58 -8.95 6.24
N ILE A 273 -15.99 -7.78 6.47
CA ILE A 273 -15.31 -6.95 5.46
C ILE A 273 -13.83 -7.29 5.28
N LEU A 274 -13.30 -8.25 6.05
CA LEU A 274 -11.89 -8.64 6.03
C LEU A 274 -11.54 -9.35 4.72
N ASP A 275 -10.39 -8.99 4.16
CA ASP A 275 -9.80 -9.61 2.97
C ASP A 275 -8.31 -9.86 3.23
N ARG A 276 -7.65 -10.60 2.34
CA ARG A 276 -6.22 -10.92 2.46
C ARG A 276 -5.35 -9.69 2.63
N ARG A 277 -5.66 -8.57 1.98
CA ARG A 277 -4.82 -7.36 2.08
C ARG A 277 -4.87 -6.79 3.49
N HIS A 278 -6.03 -6.85 4.15
CA HIS A 278 -6.14 -6.46 5.55
C HIS A 278 -5.28 -7.37 6.43
N MET A 279 -5.36 -8.68 6.20
CA MET A 279 -4.58 -9.66 6.94
C MET A 279 -3.07 -9.49 6.73
N GLU A 280 -2.62 -9.28 5.49
CA GLU A 280 -1.23 -8.94 5.18
C GLU A 280 -0.80 -7.62 5.84
N GLY A 281 -1.70 -6.64 5.94
CA GLY A 281 -1.47 -5.41 6.71
C GLY A 281 -1.21 -5.66 8.21
N VAL A 282 -1.92 -6.63 8.81
CA VAL A 282 -1.72 -7.03 10.21
C VAL A 282 -0.45 -7.87 10.37
N LEU A 283 -0.21 -8.85 9.50
CA LEU A 283 1.02 -9.66 9.49
C LEU A 283 2.27 -8.78 9.31
N LYS A 284 2.19 -7.76 8.45
CA LYS A 284 3.25 -6.76 8.31
C LYS A 284 3.46 -5.96 9.61
N ALA A 285 2.42 -5.72 10.40
CA ALA A 285 2.56 -5.05 11.69
C ALA A 285 3.32 -5.93 12.70
N TYR A 286 3.01 -7.23 12.76
CA TYR A 286 3.78 -8.21 13.57
C TYR A 286 5.25 -8.28 13.11
N ALA A 287 5.49 -8.42 11.80
CA ALA A 287 6.84 -8.42 11.23
C ALA A 287 7.62 -7.13 11.56
N SER A 288 6.96 -5.98 11.55
CA SER A 288 7.58 -4.70 11.90
C SER A 288 7.85 -4.57 13.40
N LEU A 289 7.00 -5.14 14.27
CA LEU A 289 7.25 -5.20 15.71
C LEU A 289 8.43 -6.13 16.03
N ALA A 290 8.53 -7.28 15.36
CA ALA A 290 9.70 -8.15 15.44
C ALA A 290 10.97 -7.43 14.97
N ALA A 291 10.89 -6.62 13.91
CA ALA A 291 11.97 -5.76 13.45
C ALA A 291 12.44 -4.74 14.49
N MET A 292 11.53 -4.26 15.35
CA MET A 292 11.84 -3.36 16.47
C MET A 292 12.22 -4.10 17.77
N GLY A 293 12.46 -5.41 17.72
CA GLY A 293 12.90 -6.21 18.86
C GLY A 293 11.79 -6.84 19.72
N SER A 294 10.53 -6.83 19.27
CA SER A 294 9.45 -7.56 19.96
C SER A 294 9.51 -9.06 19.63
N MET A 295 9.85 -9.90 20.61
CA MET A 295 10.13 -11.33 20.36
C MET A 295 8.90 -12.25 20.47
N THR A 296 7.72 -11.72 20.81
CA THR A 296 6.50 -12.51 21.04
C THR A 296 5.51 -12.48 19.86
N GLU A 297 5.89 -11.83 18.76
CA GLU A 297 4.97 -11.54 17.65
C GLU A 297 4.82 -12.72 16.67
N SER A 298 5.78 -13.66 16.66
CA SER A 298 5.78 -14.81 15.75
C SER A 298 4.58 -15.74 15.98
N ASP A 299 4.26 -16.03 17.25
CA ASP A 299 3.10 -16.84 17.64
C ASP A 299 1.77 -16.24 17.16
N GLN A 300 1.64 -14.92 17.28
CA GLN A 300 0.44 -14.20 16.85
C GLN A 300 0.34 -14.14 15.32
N ALA A 301 1.47 -13.95 14.62
CA ALA A 301 1.52 -14.00 13.17
C ALA A 301 1.14 -15.39 12.63
N LEU A 302 1.67 -16.46 13.24
CA LEU A 302 1.35 -17.83 12.88
C LEU A 302 -0.13 -18.16 13.17
N SER A 303 -0.64 -17.75 14.33
CA SER A 303 -2.06 -17.93 14.69
C SER A 303 -2.98 -17.23 13.70
N THR A 304 -2.60 -16.03 13.25
CA THR A 304 -3.33 -15.27 12.22
C THR A 304 -3.36 -16.02 10.89
N LEU A 305 -2.21 -16.56 10.44
CA LEU A 305 -2.13 -17.37 9.23
C LEU A 305 -2.99 -18.64 9.32
N GLN A 306 -2.94 -19.34 10.45
CA GLN A 306 -3.75 -20.54 10.67
C GLN A 306 -5.25 -20.21 10.63
N TRP A 307 -5.66 -19.08 11.20
CA TRP A 307 -7.03 -18.61 11.11
C TRP A 307 -7.44 -18.33 9.65
N MET A 308 -6.60 -17.66 8.85
CA MET A 308 -6.86 -17.43 7.43
C MET A 308 -7.05 -18.73 6.65
N LEU A 309 -6.21 -19.74 6.90
CA LEU A 309 -6.31 -21.05 6.25
C LEU A 309 -7.60 -21.79 6.65
N ARG A 310 -8.04 -21.68 7.91
CA ARG A 310 -9.31 -22.26 8.38
C ARG A 310 -10.51 -21.57 7.73
N GLU A 311 -10.50 -20.24 7.65
CA GLU A 311 -11.58 -19.49 7.00
C GLU A 311 -11.65 -19.78 5.49
N ASP A 312 -10.51 -19.82 4.79
CA ASP A 312 -10.47 -20.19 3.37
C ASP A 312 -10.99 -21.62 3.14
N ALA A 313 -10.64 -22.58 4.01
CA ALA A 313 -11.10 -23.96 3.90
C ALA A 313 -12.61 -24.12 4.16
N THR A 314 -13.16 -23.37 5.12
CA THR A 314 -14.58 -23.48 5.53
C THR A 314 -15.52 -22.73 4.60
N ARG A 315 -15.12 -21.54 4.14
CA ARG A 315 -15.98 -20.65 3.34
C ARG A 315 -15.70 -20.73 1.85
N ASN A 316 -14.64 -21.44 1.45
CA ASN A 316 -14.06 -21.38 0.10
C ASN A 316 -13.85 -19.92 -0.34
N ASP A 317 -13.48 -19.08 0.62
CA ASP A 317 -13.41 -17.63 0.45
C ASP A 317 -12.07 -17.25 -0.20
N ALA A 318 -12.09 -17.14 -1.53
CA ALA A 318 -10.94 -16.72 -2.32
C ALA A 318 -10.35 -15.36 -1.88
N MET A 319 -11.09 -14.54 -1.12
CA MET A 319 -10.60 -13.26 -0.62
C MET A 319 -9.60 -13.40 0.52
N LEU A 320 -9.64 -14.50 1.29
CA LEU A 320 -8.74 -14.75 2.44
C LEU A 320 -7.62 -15.75 2.13
N LYS A 321 -7.61 -16.36 0.94
CA LYS A 321 -6.61 -17.34 0.52
C LYS A 321 -5.17 -16.79 0.63
N PRO A 322 -4.30 -17.33 1.50
CA PRO A 322 -2.90 -16.89 1.61
C PRO A 322 -2.11 -17.01 0.31
N THR A 323 -1.17 -16.09 0.10
CA THR A 323 -0.20 -16.10 -1.00
C THR A 323 1.22 -16.26 -0.45
N LEU A 324 2.23 -16.41 -1.32
CA LEU A 324 3.63 -16.47 -0.90
C LEU A 324 4.05 -15.26 -0.05
N SER A 325 3.54 -14.06 -0.37
CA SER A 325 3.74 -12.84 0.43
C SER A 325 3.19 -13.00 1.86
N THR A 326 2.00 -13.59 2.01
CA THR A 326 1.37 -13.85 3.32
C THR A 326 2.25 -14.75 4.19
N PHE A 327 2.76 -15.87 3.63
CA PHE A 327 3.66 -16.76 4.34
C PHE A 327 5.00 -16.09 4.67
N THR A 328 5.54 -15.31 3.73
CA THR A 328 6.81 -14.59 3.93
C THR A 328 6.71 -13.60 5.08
N LEU A 329 5.60 -12.88 5.24
CA LEU A 329 5.41 -11.95 6.38
C LEU A 329 5.44 -12.67 7.74
N VAL A 330 4.93 -13.91 7.82
CA VAL A 330 5.04 -14.73 9.04
C VAL A 330 6.50 -15.13 9.30
N LEU A 331 7.20 -15.57 8.25
CA LEU A 331 8.63 -15.95 8.36
C LEU A 331 9.51 -14.77 8.80
N ILE A 332 9.19 -13.54 8.37
CA ILE A 332 9.86 -12.33 8.84
C ILE A 332 9.68 -12.14 10.35
N ALA A 333 8.47 -12.40 10.87
CA ALA A 333 8.20 -12.31 12.30
C ALA A 333 8.95 -13.38 13.12
N CYS A 334 9.17 -14.57 12.56
CA CYS A 334 9.93 -15.65 13.21
C CYS A 334 11.44 -15.37 13.29
N TRP A 335 12.03 -14.70 12.29
CA TRP A 335 13.48 -14.64 12.13
C TRP A 335 14.23 -13.99 13.30
N ARG A 336 13.88 -12.74 13.66
CA ARG A 336 14.64 -12.00 14.67
C ARG A 336 14.51 -12.57 16.08
N GLY A 337 13.43 -13.28 16.37
CA GLY A 337 13.23 -14.00 17.62
C GLY A 337 13.82 -15.41 17.63
N GLY A 338 14.39 -15.89 16.52
CA GLY A 338 14.88 -17.26 16.40
C GLY A 338 13.78 -18.31 16.58
N ASP A 339 12.53 -17.99 16.26
CA ASP A 339 11.41 -18.93 16.42
C ASP A 339 11.40 -19.95 15.28
N TRP A 340 12.26 -20.95 15.42
CA TRP A 340 12.37 -22.07 14.47
C TRP A 340 11.07 -22.87 14.38
N SER A 341 10.40 -23.07 15.51
CA SER A 341 9.13 -23.81 15.56
C SER A 341 8.06 -23.16 14.68
N GLY A 342 7.92 -21.83 14.75
CA GLY A 342 6.99 -21.08 13.92
C GLY A 342 7.40 -21.03 12.46
N ALA A 343 8.69 -20.90 12.16
CA ALA A 343 9.21 -20.90 10.79
C ALA A 343 8.98 -22.24 10.09
N VAL A 344 9.30 -23.35 10.76
CA VAL A 344 9.07 -24.71 10.27
C VAL A 344 7.59 -24.97 10.09
N ARG A 345 6.75 -24.60 11.07
CA ARG A 345 5.30 -24.76 10.94
C ARG A 345 4.74 -23.96 9.75
N THR A 346 5.27 -22.78 9.50
CA THR A 346 4.92 -21.96 8.33
C THR A 346 5.33 -22.65 7.02
N PHE A 347 6.51 -23.27 6.98
CA PHE A 347 6.97 -24.07 5.85
C PHE A 347 6.04 -25.26 5.56
N GLU A 348 5.59 -25.98 6.58
CA GLU A 348 4.63 -27.08 6.41
C GLU A 348 3.28 -26.60 5.86
N LEU A 349 2.78 -25.49 6.43
CA LEU A 349 1.51 -24.90 6.02
C LEU A 349 1.57 -24.39 4.58
N MET A 350 2.67 -23.80 4.13
CA MET A 350 2.81 -23.29 2.76
C MET A 350 3.05 -24.41 1.74
N SER A 351 3.97 -25.34 2.00
CA SER A 351 4.46 -26.29 1.00
C SER A 351 3.66 -27.61 0.97
N GLY A 352 3.03 -27.94 2.10
CA GLY A 352 2.40 -29.24 2.33
C GLY A 352 3.39 -30.35 2.72
N TYR A 353 4.70 -30.06 2.82
CA TYR A 353 5.66 -31.03 3.33
C TYR A 353 5.54 -31.23 4.85
N ASN A 354 5.89 -32.42 5.31
CA ASN A 354 6.08 -32.70 6.73
C ASN A 354 7.52 -32.34 7.13
N ALA A 355 7.70 -31.43 8.07
CA ALA A 355 9.03 -30.96 8.44
C ALA A 355 9.84 -31.99 9.25
N GLU A 356 9.19 -32.91 9.95
CA GLU A 356 9.85 -33.97 10.73
C GLU A 356 10.67 -34.90 9.83
N ASP A 357 10.26 -35.06 8.56
CA ASP A 357 11.00 -35.86 7.59
C ASP A 357 12.38 -35.26 7.27
N PHE A 358 12.62 -33.99 7.62
CA PHE A 358 13.93 -33.33 7.45
C PHE A 358 14.79 -33.35 8.72
N ARG A 359 14.36 -33.97 9.83
CA ARG A 359 15.17 -34.03 11.07
C ARG A 359 16.32 -35.03 11.02
N HIS A 360 16.25 -36.01 10.14
CA HIS A 360 17.26 -37.04 9.97
C HIS A 360 17.64 -37.19 8.50
N ASP A 361 18.86 -37.66 8.23
CA ASP A 361 19.28 -37.98 6.86
C ASP A 361 18.42 -39.12 6.32
N ILE A 362 17.62 -38.82 5.30
CA ILE A 362 16.84 -39.84 4.61
C ILE A 362 17.79 -40.58 3.65
N THR A 363 18.65 -41.44 4.22
CA THR A 363 19.63 -42.25 3.47
C THR A 363 19.00 -43.37 2.63
N THR A 364 17.67 -43.52 2.64
CA THR A 364 17.01 -44.70 2.04
C THR A 364 15.87 -44.34 1.09
N GLY A 365 16.11 -43.53 0.06
CA GLY A 365 15.23 -43.42 -1.12
C GLY A 365 13.76 -43.04 -0.89
N SER A 366 13.36 -42.71 0.34
CA SER A 366 12.02 -42.26 0.68
C SER A 366 11.95 -40.76 0.46
N LYS A 367 10.96 -40.31 -0.32
CA LYS A 367 10.75 -38.88 -0.54
C LYS A 367 10.05 -38.30 0.69
N PRO A 368 10.38 -37.06 1.12
CA PRO A 368 9.65 -36.38 2.18
C PRO A 368 8.14 -36.40 1.91
N ARG A 369 7.35 -36.73 2.94
CA ARG A 369 5.90 -36.79 2.82
C ARG A 369 5.36 -35.40 2.52
N SER A 370 4.45 -35.34 1.56
CA SER A 370 3.77 -34.11 1.17
C SER A 370 2.28 -34.36 1.04
N GLU A 371 1.49 -33.50 1.66
CA GLU A 371 0.05 -33.49 1.55
C GLU A 371 -0.36 -33.04 0.14
N LYS A 372 -1.13 -33.88 -0.57
CA LYS A 372 -1.68 -33.52 -1.87
C LYS A 372 -2.90 -32.62 -1.68
N ARG A 373 -2.74 -31.33 -1.97
CA ARG A 373 -3.81 -30.32 -1.93
C ARG A 373 -4.27 -29.92 -3.33
N SER A 374 -5.40 -29.20 -3.42
CA SER A 374 -5.89 -28.68 -4.70
C SER A 374 -4.92 -27.67 -5.33
N LYS A 375 -5.06 -27.45 -6.65
CA LYS A 375 -4.11 -26.63 -7.43
C LYS A 375 -3.91 -25.25 -6.80
N GLY A 376 -2.63 -24.90 -6.60
CA GLY A 376 -2.24 -23.60 -6.01
C GLY A 376 -2.51 -23.46 -4.52
N ARG A 377 -2.65 -24.57 -3.77
CA ARG A 377 -2.66 -24.58 -2.29
C ARG A 377 -1.34 -25.06 -1.67
N ASN A 378 -0.49 -25.73 -2.45
CA ASN A 378 0.91 -25.97 -2.09
C ASN A 378 1.74 -24.90 -2.82
N ILE A 379 2.39 -24.05 -2.05
CA ILE A 379 3.24 -22.96 -2.50
C ILE A 379 4.65 -23.27 -2.01
N MET A 380 5.58 -23.46 -2.96
CA MET A 380 6.98 -23.66 -2.61
C MET A 380 7.62 -22.33 -2.18
N PRO A 381 8.51 -22.34 -1.17
CA PRO A 381 9.23 -21.13 -0.78
C PRO A 381 10.15 -20.68 -1.92
N ASP A 382 10.08 -19.40 -2.26
CA ASP A 382 11.06 -18.76 -3.14
C ASP A 382 12.34 -18.40 -2.37
N THR A 383 13.31 -17.80 -3.05
CA THR A 383 14.56 -17.31 -2.46
C THR A 383 14.33 -16.45 -1.22
N VAL A 384 13.27 -15.62 -1.20
CA VAL A 384 13.02 -14.68 -0.11
C VAL A 384 12.48 -15.41 1.11
N ALA A 385 11.42 -16.20 0.93
CA ALA A 385 10.85 -17.02 2.00
C ALA A 385 11.92 -17.97 2.58
N MET A 386 12.66 -18.65 1.71
CA MET A 386 13.71 -19.58 2.14
C MET A 386 14.88 -18.88 2.84
N SER A 387 15.23 -17.66 2.42
CA SER A 387 16.23 -16.83 3.11
C SER A 387 15.81 -16.50 4.53
N TYR A 388 14.52 -16.25 4.81
CA TYR A 388 14.06 -16.04 6.18
C TYR A 388 14.09 -17.33 6.99
N ILE A 389 13.62 -18.47 6.44
CA ILE A 389 13.69 -19.76 7.13
C ILE A 389 15.14 -20.09 7.53
N ALA A 390 16.08 -19.99 6.58
CA ALA A 390 17.49 -20.28 6.82
C ALA A 390 18.12 -19.35 7.87
N ARG A 391 17.75 -18.07 7.85
CA ARG A 391 18.25 -17.12 8.86
C ARG A 391 17.61 -17.32 10.22
N THR A 392 16.36 -17.78 10.30
CA THR A 392 15.75 -18.20 11.57
C THR A 392 16.50 -19.39 12.14
N ALA A 393 16.84 -20.40 11.33
CA ALA A 393 17.65 -21.54 11.78
C ALA A 393 19.00 -21.08 12.36
N LEU A 394 19.70 -20.22 11.64
CA LEU A 394 20.99 -19.68 12.08
C LEU A 394 20.86 -18.88 13.39
N ALA A 395 19.81 -18.08 13.53
CA ALA A 395 19.55 -17.27 14.72
C ALA A 395 19.25 -18.10 15.98
N THR A 396 18.87 -19.38 15.84
CA THR A 396 18.66 -20.26 17.00
C THR A 396 19.96 -20.74 17.65
N GLU A 397 21.09 -20.63 16.94
CA GLU A 397 22.39 -21.18 17.35
C GLU A 397 22.37 -22.70 17.67
N ASP A 398 21.32 -23.40 17.22
CA ASP A 398 21.13 -24.83 17.41
C ASP A 398 21.54 -25.60 16.15
N VAL A 399 22.46 -26.54 16.34
CA VAL A 399 22.99 -27.40 15.28
C VAL A 399 21.89 -28.27 14.67
N GLU A 400 20.93 -28.76 15.45
CA GLU A 400 19.84 -29.59 14.90
C GLU A 400 18.96 -28.80 13.94
N ASN A 401 18.62 -27.56 14.30
CA ASN A 401 17.82 -26.67 13.45
C ASN A 401 18.58 -26.29 12.18
N ALA A 402 19.89 -26.04 12.29
CA ALA A 402 20.75 -25.78 11.15
C ALA A 402 20.80 -26.98 10.18
N GLN A 403 20.96 -28.20 10.70
CA GLN A 403 20.95 -29.43 9.90
C GLN A 403 19.59 -29.67 9.22
N GLN A 404 18.49 -29.50 9.96
CA GLN A 404 17.13 -29.62 9.39
C GLN A 404 16.92 -28.61 8.27
N CYS A 405 17.36 -27.36 8.45
CA CYS A 405 17.28 -26.35 7.41
C CYS A 405 18.10 -26.69 6.17
N LEU A 406 19.33 -27.19 6.33
CA LEU A 406 20.17 -27.60 5.19
C LEU A 406 19.52 -28.72 4.37
N ARG A 407 18.85 -29.68 5.02
CA ARG A 407 18.11 -30.75 4.35
C ARG A 407 16.89 -30.22 3.58
N ILE A 408 16.18 -29.22 4.13
CA ILE A 408 15.09 -28.54 3.42
C ILE A 408 15.63 -27.84 2.16
N ILE A 409 16.77 -27.16 2.26
CA ILE A 409 17.42 -26.46 1.14
C ILE A 409 17.88 -27.46 0.07
N ASP A 410 18.51 -28.56 0.47
CA ASP A 410 18.97 -29.63 -0.43
C ASP A 410 17.80 -30.21 -1.24
N HIS A 411 16.64 -30.43 -0.58
CA HIS A 411 15.44 -30.95 -1.24
C HIS A 411 14.78 -29.95 -2.20
N ILE A 412 14.76 -28.65 -1.88
CA ILE A 412 14.23 -27.62 -2.78
C ILE A 412 15.17 -27.38 -3.97
N GLY A 413 16.47 -27.48 -3.73
CA GLY A 413 17.52 -27.30 -4.73
C GLY A 413 18.07 -25.87 -4.77
N MET A 414 19.39 -25.75 -4.70
CA MET A 414 20.11 -24.46 -4.72
C MET A 414 19.95 -23.71 -6.06
N ASP A 415 19.88 -24.43 -7.18
CA ASP A 415 19.62 -23.84 -8.50
C ASP A 415 18.33 -23.02 -8.53
N HIS A 416 17.27 -23.51 -7.87
CA HIS A 416 16.00 -22.79 -7.77
C HIS A 416 16.11 -21.55 -6.87
N LEU A 417 16.80 -21.69 -5.74
CA LEU A 417 16.90 -20.67 -4.70
C LEU A 417 17.89 -19.54 -5.03
N LEU A 418 18.89 -19.79 -5.88
CA LEU A 418 19.89 -18.79 -6.28
C LEU A 418 19.67 -18.24 -7.70
N SER A 419 18.65 -18.71 -8.41
CA SER A 419 18.35 -18.24 -9.75
C SER A 419 17.95 -16.76 -9.78
N LYS A 420 18.61 -15.98 -10.64
CA LYS A 420 18.29 -14.56 -10.90
C LYS A 420 17.03 -14.38 -11.77
N THR A 421 16.50 -15.45 -12.36
CA THR A 421 15.42 -15.40 -13.36
C THR A 421 14.05 -15.78 -12.80
N VAL A 422 13.96 -16.20 -11.55
CA VAL A 422 12.67 -16.50 -10.92
C VAL A 422 12.04 -15.18 -10.50
N GLU A 423 10.96 -14.80 -11.18
CA GLU A 423 10.08 -13.73 -10.72
C GLU A 423 9.55 -14.13 -9.33
N SER A 424 10.01 -13.44 -8.28
CA SER A 424 9.42 -13.60 -6.95
C SER A 424 8.02 -13.00 -6.98
N GLU A 425 7.00 -13.79 -6.64
CA GLU A 425 5.64 -13.28 -6.47
C GLU A 425 5.55 -12.24 -5.34
N SER A 426 6.47 -12.32 -4.37
CA SER A 426 6.51 -11.46 -3.18
C SER A 426 7.18 -10.11 -3.46
N PHE A 427 8.21 -10.07 -4.31
CA PHE A 427 8.98 -8.86 -4.63
C PHE A 427 9.33 -8.80 -6.12
N THR A 428 8.79 -7.82 -6.81
CA THR A 428 9.02 -7.63 -8.26
C THR A 428 10.28 -6.80 -8.57
N ASP A 429 10.91 -6.17 -7.57
CA ASP A 429 12.11 -5.36 -7.76
C ASP A 429 13.35 -6.28 -7.90
N PRO A 430 14.02 -6.30 -9.07
CA PRO A 430 15.22 -7.13 -9.28
C PRO A 430 16.36 -6.82 -8.31
N ALA A 431 16.41 -5.59 -7.76
CA ALA A 431 17.40 -5.23 -6.74
C ALA A 431 17.14 -5.95 -5.41
N VAL A 432 15.87 -6.09 -5.03
CA VAL A 432 15.44 -6.79 -3.82
C VAL A 432 15.67 -8.30 -3.95
N VAL A 433 15.32 -8.88 -5.10
CA VAL A 433 15.57 -10.31 -5.36
C VAL A 433 17.06 -10.63 -5.29
N ALA A 434 17.90 -9.79 -5.91
CA ALA A 434 19.36 -9.96 -5.85
C ALA A 434 19.93 -9.80 -4.43
N PHE A 435 19.34 -8.93 -3.60
CA PHE A 435 19.71 -8.79 -2.19
C PHE A 435 19.43 -10.08 -1.42
N TYR A 436 18.23 -10.67 -1.57
CA TYR A 436 17.90 -11.92 -0.88
C TYR A 436 18.67 -13.12 -1.41
N ALA A 437 18.97 -13.19 -2.71
CA ALA A 437 19.85 -14.23 -3.25
C ALA A 437 21.26 -14.17 -2.62
N ALA A 438 21.80 -12.96 -2.42
CA ALA A 438 23.06 -12.80 -1.69
C ALA A 438 22.93 -13.24 -0.23
N LYS A 439 21.87 -12.81 0.47
CA LYS A 439 21.61 -13.22 1.87
C LYS A 439 21.46 -14.73 2.00
N MET A 440 20.76 -15.36 1.06
CA MET A 440 20.60 -16.81 0.99
C MET A 440 21.95 -17.52 0.84
N ALA A 441 22.82 -17.04 -0.06
CA ALA A 441 24.14 -17.62 -0.24
C ALA A 441 25.01 -17.47 1.03
N TYR A 442 25.01 -16.31 1.68
CA TYR A 442 25.74 -16.11 2.93
C TYR A 442 25.23 -17.02 4.05
N VAL A 443 23.90 -17.07 4.28
CA VAL A 443 23.34 -17.88 5.36
C VAL A 443 23.58 -19.38 5.14
N VAL A 444 23.56 -19.87 3.89
CA VAL A 444 23.92 -21.27 3.59
C VAL A 444 25.37 -21.55 3.98
N MET A 445 26.30 -20.65 3.65
CA MET A 445 27.70 -20.80 4.04
C MET A 445 27.85 -20.86 5.58
N ASP A 446 27.12 -20.01 6.30
CA ASP A 446 27.17 -19.94 7.75
C ASP A 446 26.52 -21.17 8.41
N LEU A 447 25.39 -21.65 7.89
CA LEU A 447 24.74 -22.89 8.35
C LEU A 447 25.69 -24.09 8.20
N VAL A 448 26.34 -24.25 7.03
CA VAL A 448 27.30 -25.35 6.83
C VAL A 448 28.52 -25.22 7.73
N ASN A 449 28.99 -24.00 8.02
CA ASN A 449 30.07 -23.79 8.98
C ASN A 449 29.66 -24.16 10.41
N ALA A 450 28.40 -23.89 10.79
CA ALA A 450 27.87 -24.20 12.12
C ALA A 450 27.64 -25.71 12.30
N THR A 451 27.26 -26.43 11.24
CA THR A 451 26.99 -27.88 11.31
C THR A 451 28.22 -28.74 11.13
N VAL A 452 29.18 -28.30 10.30
CA VAL A 452 30.36 -29.09 9.96
C VAL A 452 31.59 -28.51 10.64
N THR A 453 31.97 -29.07 11.80
CA THR A 453 33.25 -28.75 12.44
C THR A 453 34.40 -29.30 11.60
N ALA A 454 35.47 -28.51 11.43
CA ALA A 454 36.71 -28.96 10.79
C ALA A 454 37.19 -30.30 11.38
N PRO A 455 37.81 -31.19 10.58
CA PRO A 455 38.30 -32.46 11.08
C PRO A 455 39.24 -32.20 12.25
N LYS A 456 38.84 -32.61 13.46
CA LYS A 456 39.75 -32.68 14.60
C LYS A 456 40.89 -33.60 14.18
N SER A 457 42.10 -33.09 14.32
CA SER A 457 43.33 -33.83 14.02
C SER A 457 43.30 -35.21 14.70
N GLU A 458 43.76 -36.20 13.93
CA GLU A 458 44.12 -37.56 14.37
C GLU A 458 42.99 -38.61 14.50
N MET A 459 42.04 -38.64 13.55
CA MET A 459 41.54 -39.87 12.92
C MET A 459 40.50 -39.47 11.85
N SER A 460 40.90 -39.34 10.59
CA SER A 460 40.00 -38.87 9.53
C SER A 460 38.97 -39.94 9.16
N SER A 461 37.75 -39.83 9.67
CA SER A 461 36.59 -40.37 8.96
C SER A 461 36.36 -39.50 7.72
N SER A 462 36.25 -40.12 6.55
CA SER A 462 35.77 -39.44 5.33
C SER A 462 34.42 -38.76 5.62
N PRO A 463 34.14 -37.57 5.04
CA PRO A 463 32.86 -36.90 5.24
C PRO A 463 31.72 -37.83 4.85
N SER A 464 30.62 -37.78 5.62
CA SER A 464 29.43 -38.56 5.29
C SER A 464 28.87 -38.12 3.92
N PRO A 465 28.10 -38.97 3.23
CA PRO A 465 27.45 -38.57 1.98
C PRO A 465 26.58 -37.31 2.13
N GLU A 466 26.00 -37.08 3.30
CA GLU A 466 25.24 -35.88 3.64
C GLU A 466 26.15 -34.66 3.81
N GLU A 467 27.24 -34.79 4.57
CA GLU A 467 28.23 -33.71 4.73
C GLU A 467 28.81 -33.29 3.38
N GLN A 468 29.04 -34.24 2.47
CA GLN A 468 29.51 -33.95 1.12
C GLN A 468 28.50 -33.09 0.33
N ARG A 469 27.21 -33.41 0.38
CA ARG A 469 26.14 -32.58 -0.24
C ARG A 469 26.15 -31.16 0.32
N TRP A 470 26.34 -31.01 1.63
CA TRP A 470 26.41 -29.70 2.28
C TRP A 470 27.67 -28.91 1.86
N TYR A 471 28.82 -29.57 1.70
CA TYR A 471 30.02 -28.95 1.14
C TYR A 471 29.84 -28.47 -0.30
N ASP A 472 29.12 -29.24 -1.12
CA ASP A 472 28.80 -28.88 -2.50
C ASP A 472 27.88 -27.64 -2.53
N MET A 473 26.82 -27.61 -1.72
CA MET A 473 25.95 -26.44 -1.55
C MET A 473 26.72 -25.19 -1.11
N LYS A 474 27.64 -25.33 -0.15
CA LYS A 474 28.52 -24.23 0.29
C LYS A 474 29.41 -23.72 -0.84
N THR A 475 29.90 -24.61 -1.70
CA THR A 475 30.73 -24.25 -2.85
C THR A 475 29.92 -23.48 -3.89
N GLU A 476 28.69 -23.91 -4.15
CA GLU A 476 27.75 -23.20 -5.02
C GLU A 476 27.39 -21.82 -4.48
N ALA A 477 27.08 -21.72 -3.19
CA ALA A 477 26.81 -20.45 -2.51
C ALA A 477 28.01 -19.48 -2.62
N LYS A 478 29.25 -19.96 -2.41
CA LYS A 478 30.47 -19.16 -2.61
C LYS A 478 30.60 -18.64 -4.04
N LYS A 479 30.24 -19.45 -5.04
CA LYS A 479 30.25 -19.03 -6.45
C LYS A 479 29.20 -17.95 -6.70
N ALA A 480 27.99 -18.09 -6.15
CA ALA A 480 26.92 -17.12 -6.28
C ALA A 480 27.29 -15.76 -5.65
N VAL A 481 27.93 -15.75 -4.47
CA VAL A 481 28.43 -14.51 -3.83
C VAL A 481 29.46 -13.82 -4.73
N LYS A 482 30.43 -14.54 -5.29
CA LYS A 482 31.44 -13.97 -6.21
C LYS A 482 30.81 -13.35 -7.46
N GLN A 483 29.68 -13.87 -7.91
CA GLN A 483 28.93 -13.36 -9.07
C GLN A 483 27.96 -12.21 -8.72
N ASN A 484 27.81 -11.89 -7.43
CA ASN A 484 26.89 -10.88 -6.92
C ASN A 484 27.67 -9.84 -6.09
N THR A 485 28.51 -9.06 -6.76
CA THR A 485 29.51 -8.16 -6.16
C THR A 485 28.98 -6.85 -5.57
N GLY A 486 27.65 -6.69 -5.41
CA GLY A 486 27.08 -5.47 -4.84
C GLY A 486 25.85 -5.74 -3.99
N LEU A 487 25.92 -5.37 -2.70
CA LEU A 487 24.74 -5.24 -1.84
C LEU A 487 23.86 -4.12 -2.42
N ARG A 488 22.80 -4.53 -3.09
CA ARG A 488 21.75 -3.62 -3.56
C ARG A 488 20.83 -3.25 -2.39
N ARG A 489 20.08 -2.16 -2.57
CA ARG A 489 19.21 -1.52 -1.58
C ARG A 489 18.51 -2.52 -0.65
N ALA A 490 18.77 -2.40 0.65
CA ALA A 490 18.10 -3.19 1.66
C ALA A 490 16.59 -2.84 1.69
N PRO A 491 15.70 -3.85 1.71
CA PRO A 491 14.27 -3.63 1.96
C PRO A 491 14.01 -3.02 3.35
N ASN A 492 12.96 -2.22 3.50
CA ASN A 492 12.64 -1.54 4.77
C ASN A 492 12.45 -2.49 5.97
N LEU A 493 12.03 -3.75 5.76
CA LEU A 493 11.85 -4.74 6.84
C LEU A 493 13.17 -5.40 7.27
N GLU A 494 14.23 -5.21 6.48
CA GLU A 494 15.61 -5.63 6.77
C GLU A 494 16.38 -4.55 7.52
N GLU A 495 15.95 -3.29 7.45
CA GLU A 495 16.54 -2.21 8.25
C GLU A 495 16.25 -2.48 9.73
N ASP A 496 17.26 -2.29 10.58
CA ASP A 496 17.07 -2.19 12.02
C ASP A 496 16.64 -0.75 12.32
N PRO A 497 15.35 -0.49 12.62
CA PRO A 497 14.86 0.87 12.84
C PRO A 497 15.47 1.52 14.09
N LEU A 498 16.07 0.74 14.99
CA LEU A 498 16.83 1.27 16.12
C LEU A 498 18.28 1.61 15.72
N GLY A 499 18.69 1.31 14.49
CA GLY A 499 20.06 1.41 14.01
C GLY A 499 20.84 0.15 14.33
N SER A 500 21.97 -0.09 13.64
CA SER A 500 22.86 -1.20 14.01
C SER A 500 23.24 -1.07 15.49
N SER A 501 23.44 -2.19 16.20
CA SER A 501 23.95 -2.18 17.60
C SER A 501 25.19 -1.29 17.78
N ARG A 502 26.03 -1.21 16.74
CA ARG A 502 27.20 -0.33 16.66
C ARG A 502 26.83 1.16 16.52
N GLY A 503 25.74 1.48 15.82
CA GLY A 503 25.16 2.81 15.70
C GLY A 503 24.50 3.28 16.98
N LEU A 504 23.75 2.40 17.66
CA LEU A 504 23.19 2.63 18.99
C LEU A 504 24.28 2.90 20.03
N ALA A 505 25.31 2.05 20.07
CA ALA A 505 26.46 2.24 20.95
C ALA A 505 27.24 3.53 20.64
N ALA A 506 27.32 3.94 19.37
CA ALA A 506 27.94 5.20 18.97
C ALA A 506 27.09 6.42 19.39
N THR A 507 25.76 6.33 19.31
CA THR A 507 24.86 7.37 19.83
C THR A 507 24.88 7.44 21.35
N ASP A 508 24.89 6.30 22.04
CA ASP A 508 24.98 6.26 23.50
C ASP A 508 26.32 6.85 23.98
N SER A 509 27.43 6.48 23.32
CA SER A 509 28.75 7.05 23.61
C SER A 509 28.83 8.55 23.31
N ALA A 510 28.19 9.02 22.24
CA ALA A 510 28.12 10.46 21.91
C ALA A 510 27.24 11.23 22.92
N VAL A 511 26.17 10.62 23.42
CA VAL A 511 25.30 11.17 24.46
C VAL A 511 26.06 11.23 25.80
N GLU A 512 26.79 10.17 26.18
CA GLU A 512 27.65 10.16 27.36
C GLU A 512 28.76 11.22 27.30
N GLN A 513 29.40 11.41 26.14
CA GLN A 513 30.38 12.49 25.93
C GLN A 513 29.74 13.89 25.99
N ALA A 514 28.51 14.04 25.51
CA ALA A 514 27.76 15.31 25.61
C ALA A 514 27.34 15.62 27.06
N PHE A 515 27.05 14.61 27.88
CA PHE A 515 26.82 14.79 29.31
C PHE A 515 28.11 15.07 30.08
N ALA A 516 29.22 14.41 29.74
CA ALA A 516 30.53 14.65 30.37
C ALA A 516 31.09 16.06 30.06
N SER A 517 30.86 16.59 28.86
CA SER A 517 31.28 17.95 28.47
C SER A 517 30.40 19.07 29.04
N ARG A 518 29.25 18.74 29.62
CA ARG A 518 28.36 19.68 30.33
C ARG A 518 28.49 19.60 31.85
N GLY A 519 29.33 18.69 32.36
CA GLY A 519 29.60 18.46 33.77
C GLY A 519 30.98 18.92 34.23
N MET A 520 31.43 20.10 33.79
CA MET A 520 32.58 20.83 34.37
C MET A 520 32.20 22.27 34.66
#